data_AF-A0A0F9P036-F1
#
_entry.id   AF-A0A0F9P036-F1
#
_cell.length_a   1.000
_cell.length_b   1.000
_cell.length_c   1.000
_cell.angle_alpha   90.00
_cell.angle_beta   90.00
_cell.angle_gamma   90.00
#
_symmetry.space_group_name_H-M   'P 1'
#
loop_
_entity.id
_entity.type
_entity.pdbx_description
1 polymer ?
#
loop_
_entity_poly.entity_id
_entity_poly.type
_entity_poly.pdbx_seq_one_letter_code
_entity_poly.pdbx_strand_id
1 'polypeptide(L)'
;MYLWMRLAEDNGVFVSFKNQNVFNKWIKKVENHLQKFGIKEDFLYKIMKLFEKLHWIRIENVKTLSFQIDHSIEKNKEQKQYLLKYLLKHTDISEIEGIYYLKKDIKLNISII
;
A
#
# COMPACT_ATOMS: atom_id res chain seq x y z
N MET A 1 -14.87 12.04 17.69
CA MET A 1 -13.71 12.08 16.77
C MET A 1 -12.65 11.15 17.32
N TYR A 2 -12.30 10.09 16.60
CA TYR A 2 -11.38 9.07 17.10
C TYR A 2 -9.92 9.51 16.97
N LEU A 3 -9.05 9.12 17.90
CA LEU A 3 -7.62 9.48 17.93
C LEU A 3 -6.89 9.19 16.60
N TRP A 4 -7.23 8.08 15.94
CA TRP A 4 -6.64 7.69 14.66
C TRP A 4 -6.98 8.65 13.52
N MET A 5 -8.11 9.36 13.58
CA MET A 5 -8.48 10.36 12.56
C MET A 5 -7.60 11.60 12.68
N ARG A 6 -7.29 12.04 13.90
CA ARG A 6 -6.37 13.17 14.13
C ARG A 6 -4.93 12.83 13.73
N LEU A 7 -4.49 11.60 14.00
CA LEU A 7 -3.16 11.13 13.60
C LEU A 7 -3.03 10.95 12.09
N ALA A 8 -4.12 10.64 11.37
CA ALA A 8 -4.12 10.58 9.91
C ALA A 8 -3.97 11.98 9.27
N GLU A 9 -4.30 13.05 9.98
CA GLU A 9 -4.15 14.45 9.54
C GLU A 9 -2.80 15.06 9.93
N ASP A 10 -2.08 14.43 10.85
CA ASP A 10 -0.76 14.90 11.33
C ASP A 10 0.38 14.21 10.56
N ASN A 11 1.03 14.96 9.67
CA ASN A 11 2.15 14.47 8.86
C ASN A 11 3.45 14.24 9.67
N GLY A 12 3.46 14.55 10.98
CA GLY A 12 4.58 14.29 11.87
C GLY A 12 4.60 12.89 12.49
N VAL A 13 3.53 12.09 12.32
CA VAL A 13 3.37 10.78 12.97
C VAL A 13 3.04 9.72 11.93
N PHE A 14 3.70 8.56 12.01
CA PHE A 14 3.37 7.39 11.18
C PHE A 14 2.96 6.22 12.06
N VAL A 15 2.16 5.32 11.51
CA VAL A 15 1.72 4.11 12.23
C VAL A 15 2.76 3.02 12.05
N SER A 16 3.38 2.52 13.12
CA SER A 16 4.30 1.37 13.03
C SER A 16 3.69 0.12 13.66
N PHE A 17 4.13 -1.05 13.19
CA PHE A 17 3.72 -2.32 13.79
C PHE A 17 4.84 -2.92 14.62
N LYS A 18 4.51 -3.38 15.83
CA LYS A 18 5.47 -3.99 16.76
C LYS A 18 6.23 -5.17 16.16
N ASN A 19 5.60 -5.94 15.26
CA ASN A 19 6.23 -7.04 14.53
C ASN A 19 5.39 -7.46 13.32
N GLN A 20 5.99 -8.29 12.46
CA GLN A 20 5.38 -8.79 11.25
C GLN A 20 4.07 -9.58 11.48
N ASN A 21 3.95 -10.31 12.59
CA ASN A 21 2.74 -11.07 12.88
C ASN A 21 1.54 -10.15 13.17
N VAL A 22 1.77 -9.04 13.89
CA VAL A 22 0.72 -8.04 14.13
C VAL A 22 0.34 -7.36 12.81
N PHE A 23 1.32 -6.97 12.00
CA PHE A 23 1.09 -6.43 10.66
C PHE A 23 0.26 -7.38 9.80
N ASN A 24 0.67 -8.66 9.68
CA ASN A 24 -0.02 -9.67 8.87
C ASN A 24 -1.47 -9.88 9.33
N LYS A 25 -1.71 -9.92 10.65
CA LYS A 25 -3.07 -10.04 11.20
C LYS A 25 -3.92 -8.82 10.88
N TRP A 26 -3.33 -7.63 10.96
CA TRP A 26 -4.01 -6.37 10.69
C TRP A 26 -4.34 -6.22 9.21
N ILE A 27 -3.36 -6.40 8.32
CA ILE A 27 -3.56 -6.23 6.87
C ILE A 27 -4.58 -7.24 6.33
N LYS A 28 -4.57 -8.49 6.82
CA LYS A 28 -5.58 -9.50 6.45
C LYS A 28 -7.01 -9.08 6.84
N LYS A 29 -7.20 -8.40 7.97
CA LYS A 29 -8.52 -7.86 8.34
C LYS A 29 -8.96 -6.77 7.36
N VAL A 30 -8.03 -5.92 6.94
CA VAL A 30 -8.29 -4.87 5.94
C VAL A 30 -8.64 -5.51 4.59
N GLU A 31 -7.87 -6.48 4.12
CA GLU A 31 -8.16 -7.22 2.89
C GLU A 31 -9.54 -7.85 2.89
N ASN A 32 -9.89 -8.57 3.96
CA ASN A 32 -11.21 -9.18 4.11
C ASN A 32 -12.32 -8.13 4.05
N HIS A 33 -12.09 -6.93 4.61
CA HIS A 33 -13.04 -5.83 4.54
C HIS A 33 -13.14 -5.27 3.10
N LEU A 34 -12.01 -5.05 2.44
CA LEU A 34 -11.96 -4.58 1.05
C LEU A 34 -12.61 -5.57 0.08
N GLN A 35 -12.45 -6.87 0.30
CA GLN A 35 -13.09 -7.92 -0.51
C GLN A 35 -14.60 -7.99 -0.30
N LYS A 36 -15.08 -7.77 0.94
CA LYS A 36 -16.52 -7.81 1.26
C LYS A 36 -17.28 -6.59 0.76
N PHE A 37 -16.65 -5.42 0.77
CA PHE A 37 -17.34 -4.14 0.53
C PHE A 37 -16.83 -3.38 -0.71
N GLY A 38 -15.82 -3.90 -1.41
CA GLY A 38 -15.18 -3.20 -2.53
C GLY A 38 -15.47 -3.82 -3.89
N ILE A 39 -15.62 -2.96 -4.91
CA ILE A 39 -15.45 -3.33 -6.32
C ILE A 39 -14.01 -3.85 -6.52
N LYS A 40 -13.87 -5.04 -7.12
CA LYS A 40 -12.60 -5.76 -7.34
C LYS A 40 -11.58 -4.96 -8.16
N GLU A 41 -12.07 -4.16 -9.10
CA GLU A 41 -11.25 -3.49 -10.13
C GLU A 41 -10.26 -2.45 -9.57
N ASP A 42 -10.39 -2.06 -8.30
CA ASP A 42 -9.55 -1.05 -7.64
C ASP A 42 -8.81 -1.56 -6.39
N PHE A 43 -8.59 -2.87 -6.25
CA PHE A 43 -7.96 -3.43 -5.04
C PHE A 43 -6.59 -2.77 -4.73
N LEU A 44 -5.67 -2.73 -5.71
CA LEU A 44 -4.34 -2.16 -5.52
C LEU A 44 -4.40 -0.67 -5.16
N TYR A 45 -5.28 0.09 -5.83
CA TYR A 45 -5.46 1.51 -5.52
C TYR A 45 -5.94 1.72 -4.08
N LYS A 46 -6.92 0.93 -3.61
CA LYS A 46 -7.42 0.99 -2.24
C LYS A 46 -6.35 0.64 -1.22
N ILE A 47 -5.50 -0.34 -1.54
CA ILE A 47 -4.34 -0.71 -0.73
C ILE A 47 -3.31 0.44 -0.68
N MET A 48 -2.99 1.07 -1.81
CA MET A 48 -2.10 2.22 -1.82
C MET A 48 -2.66 3.37 -0.97
N LYS A 49 -3.97 3.67 -1.11
CA LYS A 49 -4.64 4.68 -0.27
C LYS A 49 -4.65 4.34 1.20
N LEU A 50 -4.67 3.06 1.56
CA LEU A 50 -4.49 2.63 2.95
C LEU A 50 -3.09 3.01 3.46
N PHE A 51 -2.04 2.66 2.72
CA PHE A 51 -0.67 2.97 3.11
C PHE A 51 -0.37 4.47 3.10
N GLU A 52 -1.00 5.23 2.21
CA GLU A 52 -0.97 6.70 2.24
C GLU A 52 -1.55 7.24 3.55
N LYS A 53 -2.70 6.72 4.00
CA LYS A 53 -3.31 7.10 5.30
C LYS A 53 -2.50 6.67 6.52
N LEU A 54 -1.61 5.70 6.38
CA LEU A 54 -0.68 5.31 7.45
C LEU A 54 0.59 6.18 7.45
N HIS A 55 0.73 7.09 6.49
CA HIS A 55 1.94 7.87 6.21
C HIS A 55 3.15 6.97 5.92
N TRP A 56 2.89 5.89 5.15
CA TRP A 56 3.95 4.98 4.71
C TRP A 56 4.45 5.28 3.32
N ILE A 57 3.53 5.77 2.48
CA ILE A 57 3.81 6.10 1.11
C ILE A 57 3.13 7.42 0.77
N ARG A 58 3.70 8.11 -0.20
CA ARG A 58 3.06 9.20 -0.91
C ARG A 58 2.70 8.72 -2.30
N ILE A 59 1.42 8.79 -2.67
CA ILE A 59 1.01 8.43 -4.03
C ILE A 59 1.41 9.56 -4.98
N GLU A 60 2.25 9.24 -5.95
CA GLU A 60 2.67 10.18 -7.00
C GLU A 60 1.63 10.25 -8.10
N ASN A 61 1.15 9.09 -8.56
CA ASN A 61 0.15 9.05 -9.63
C ASN A 61 -0.73 7.80 -9.54
N VAL A 62 -2.04 8.03 -9.42
CA VAL A 62 -3.06 6.99 -9.31
C VAL A 62 -3.22 6.18 -10.60
N LYS A 63 -3.08 6.81 -11.78
CA LYS A 63 -3.28 6.13 -13.07
C LYS A 63 -2.20 5.07 -13.33
N THR A 64 -0.96 5.41 -12.98
CA THR A 64 0.23 4.57 -13.12
C THR A 64 0.52 3.72 -11.89
N LEU A 65 -0.28 3.83 -10.82
CA LEU A 65 -0.06 3.18 -9.53
C LEU A 65 1.37 3.37 -9.01
N SER A 66 1.86 4.62 -9.07
CA SER A 66 3.20 4.97 -8.62
C SER A 66 3.19 5.71 -7.30
N PHE A 67 4.20 5.48 -6.48
CA PHE A 67 4.34 6.04 -5.15
C PHE A 67 5.81 6.18 -4.73
N GLN A 68 6.06 7.05 -3.76
CA GLN A 68 7.31 7.12 -3.02
C GLN A 68 7.08 6.57 -1.60
N ILE A 69 8.10 5.97 -1.01
CA ILE A 69 8.05 5.58 0.40
C ILE A 69 8.41 6.80 1.25
N ASP A 70 7.63 7.05 2.29
CA ASP A 70 7.89 8.17 3.20
C ASP A 70 9.23 8.02 3.92
N HIS A 71 9.89 9.14 4.20
CA HIS A 71 11.23 9.18 4.79
C HIS A 71 11.31 8.44 6.14
N SER A 72 10.24 8.49 6.92
CA SER A 72 10.12 7.78 8.21
C SER A 72 10.15 6.25 8.03
N ILE A 73 9.51 5.74 6.98
CA ILE A 73 9.51 4.32 6.62
C ILE A 73 10.82 3.93 5.93
N GLU A 74 11.40 4.78 5.09
CA GLU A 74 12.72 4.54 4.50
C GLU A 74 13.80 4.30 5.58
N LYS A 75 13.77 5.10 6.65
CA LYS A 75 14.66 4.92 7.80
C LYS A 75 14.34 3.68 8.64
N ASN A 76 13.12 3.15 8.55
CA ASN A 76 12.67 1.98 9.29
C ASN A 76 12.67 0.72 8.41
N LYS A 77 13.82 0.05 8.34
CA LYS A 77 14.05 -1.14 7.50
C LYS A 77 13.00 -2.24 7.69
N GLU A 78 12.49 -2.44 8.92
CA GLU A 78 11.50 -3.48 9.19
C GLU A 78 10.14 -3.14 8.57
N GLN A 79 9.63 -1.93 8.79
CA GLN A 79 8.34 -1.52 8.25
C GLN A 79 8.39 -1.44 6.71
N LYS A 80 9.49 -0.91 6.15
CA LYS A 80 9.73 -0.93 4.70
C LYS A 80 9.67 -2.35 4.15
N GLN A 81 10.30 -3.32 4.81
CA GLN A 81 10.21 -4.72 4.40
C GLN A 81 8.78 -5.29 4.50
N TYR A 82 8.00 -4.89 5.51
CA TYR A 82 6.61 -5.33 5.62
C TYR A 82 5.77 -4.83 4.45
N LEU A 83 5.92 -3.54 4.09
CA LEU A 83 5.27 -2.93 2.94
C LEU A 83 5.63 -3.66 1.64
N LEU A 84 6.92 -3.77 1.32
CA LEU A 84 7.38 -4.33 0.05
C LEU A 84 7.04 -5.81 -0.06
N LYS A 85 7.25 -6.61 1.01
CA LYS A 85 6.85 -8.03 1.02
C LYS A 85 5.35 -8.21 0.88
N TYR A 86 4.55 -7.26 1.37
CA TYR A 86 3.11 -7.31 1.18
C TYR A 86 2.75 -7.00 -0.27
N LEU A 87 3.20 -5.86 -0.82
CA LEU A 87 2.90 -5.45 -2.18
C LEU A 87 3.36 -6.49 -3.23
N LEU A 88 4.55 -7.07 -3.06
CA LEU A 88 5.09 -8.12 -3.94
C LEU A 88 4.24 -9.39 -4.01
N LYS A 89 3.38 -9.65 -3.01
CA LYS A 89 2.43 -10.78 -3.05
C LYS A 89 1.25 -10.52 -3.98
N HIS A 90 0.97 -9.26 -4.30
CA HIS A 90 -0.22 -8.84 -5.04
C HIS A 90 0.09 -8.27 -6.42
N THR A 91 1.34 -7.87 -6.68
CA THR A 91 1.76 -7.23 -7.93
C THR A 91 3.27 -7.21 -8.04
N ASP A 92 3.79 -7.13 -9.26
CA ASP A 92 5.19 -6.80 -9.50
C ASP A 92 5.47 -5.34 -9.16
N ILE A 93 6.64 -5.09 -8.58
CA ILE A 93 7.11 -3.74 -8.25
C ILE A 93 8.38 -3.46 -9.04
N SER A 94 8.45 -2.30 -9.69
CA SER A 94 9.71 -1.74 -10.21
C SER A 94 10.04 -0.44 -9.49
N GLU A 95 11.32 -0.15 -9.32
CA GLU A 95 11.81 1.09 -8.74
C GLU A 95 12.64 1.86 -9.77
N ILE A 96 12.36 3.15 -9.95
CA ILE A 96 13.14 4.07 -10.78
C ILE A 96 13.32 5.36 -9.98
N GLU A 97 14.57 5.71 -9.67
CA GLU A 97 14.93 6.96 -8.97
C GLU A 97 14.14 7.19 -7.66
N GLY A 98 13.92 6.13 -6.87
CA GLY A 98 13.18 6.18 -5.61
C GLY A 98 11.65 6.25 -5.76
N ILE A 99 11.13 6.18 -6.98
CA ILE A 99 9.71 6.03 -7.27
C ILE A 99 9.42 4.55 -7.54
N TYR A 100 8.46 4.00 -6.80
CA TYR A 100 7.98 2.65 -6.95
C TYR A 100 6.74 2.62 -7.85
N TYR A 101 6.67 1.64 -8.75
CA TYR A 101 5.57 1.44 -9.68
C TYR A 101 4.99 0.04 -9.49
N LEU A 102 3.67 -0.05 -9.31
CA LEU A 102 2.97 -1.33 -9.27
C LEU A 102 2.50 -1.69 -10.69
N LYS A 103 2.90 -2.84 -11.21
CA LYS A 103 2.35 -3.30 -12.49
C LYS A 103 0.89 -3.66 -12.30
N LYS A 104 0.01 -3.07 -13.10
CA LYS A 104 -1.32 -3.64 -13.30
C LYS A 104 -1.12 -5.00 -13.94
N ASP A 105 -1.71 -6.06 -13.38
CA ASP A 105 -1.91 -7.29 -14.12
C ASP A 105 -2.72 -6.93 -15.37
N ILE A 106 -2.03 -6.75 -16.49
CA ILE A 106 -2.67 -6.72 -17.79
C ILE A 106 -3.06 -8.17 -18.04
N LYS A 107 -4.26 -8.58 -17.59
CA LYS A 107 -4.96 -9.65 -18.28
C LYS A 107 -5.23 -9.14 -19.69
N LEU A 108 -4.23 -9.27 -20.56
CA LEU A 108 -4.42 -9.17 -22.00
C LEU A 108 -5.41 -10.28 -22.33
N ASN A 109 -6.68 -9.91 -22.48
CA ASN A 109 -7.60 -10.65 -23.32
C ASN A 109 -7.04 -10.56 -24.73
N ILE A 110 -6.09 -11.43 -25.05
CA ILE A 110 -5.77 -11.74 -26.44
C ILE A 110 -6.92 -12.63 -26.90
N SER A 111 -8.01 -12.00 -27.32
CA SER A 111 -8.96 -12.62 -28.23
C SER A 111 -8.22 -12.78 -29.55
N ILE A 112 -7.54 -13.91 -29.72
CA ILE A 112 -7.09 -14.36 -31.03
C ILE A 112 -8.38 -14.76 -31.77
N ILE A 113 -8.78 -13.89 -32.69
CA ILE A 113 -9.72 -14.21 -33.78
C ILE A 113 -8.96 -15.05 -34.80
#